data_AF-A0A1H4FN39-F1
#
_entry.id   AF-A0A1H4FN39-F1
#
_cell.length_a   1.000
_cell.length_b   1.000
_cell.length_c   1.000
_cell.angle_alpha   90.00
_cell.angle_beta   90.00
_cell.angle_gamma   90.00
#
_symmetry.space_group_name_H-M   'P 1'
#
loop_
_entity.id
_entity.type
_entity.pdbx_description
1 polymer ?
#
loop_
_entity_poly.entity_id
_entity_poly.type
_entity_poly.pdbx_seq_one_letter_code
_entity_poly.pdbx_strand_id
1 'polypeptide(L)'
;MYLNTKRHYLSKAICISSLVSLVAQILNAIARIIFSSHLPEPDMLNSAVFTFSVVTQVGVIAFIFIIFLSYIKKMRHLTNIINADDADEFAVLQKQYIPDSISTLRGESIYQLLEIWAVILLFVQTISLVSNYKYRNFVSELYDIIPMDNYENAVTFSAIYNSTHGFKYIGMFSAIVIGIFVTAVFLKDRFLKVLTTCITGFFVLAFTIFQMVTFYTQLKIISIVWTSVIYHGLETIGLIAFSIYLAKHYKGL
;
A
#
# COMPACT_ATOMS: atom_id res chain seq x y z
N MET A 1 25.81 8.77 10.91
CA MET A 1 25.58 7.32 10.78
C MET A 1 25.67 6.91 9.32
N TYR A 2 26.67 6.12 8.98
CA TYR A 2 26.85 5.57 7.64
C TYR A 2 26.59 4.08 7.66
N LEU A 3 25.64 3.70 6.82
CA LEU A 3 25.17 2.34 6.71
C LEU A 3 26.21 1.51 5.98
N ASN A 4 26.59 0.40 6.61
CA ASN A 4 27.18 -0.73 5.93
C ASN A 4 26.40 -0.91 4.61
N THR A 5 27.10 -0.85 3.48
CA THR A 5 26.51 -0.93 2.14
C THR A 5 25.70 -2.22 1.92
N LYS A 6 25.83 -3.21 2.81
CA LYS A 6 25.06 -4.46 2.84
C LYS A 6 23.74 -4.36 3.62
N ARG A 7 23.53 -3.31 4.41
CA ARG A 7 22.35 -3.15 5.27
C ARG A 7 21.37 -2.17 4.64
N HIS A 8 20.17 -2.64 4.41
CA HIS A 8 19.11 -1.96 3.68
C HIS A 8 17.86 -1.96 4.56
N TYR A 9 17.72 -1.00 5.46
CA TYR A 9 16.72 -1.09 6.53
C TYR A 9 15.34 -0.65 6.05
N LEU A 10 15.24 0.50 5.39
CA LEU A 10 13.99 1.05 4.85
C LEU A 10 13.44 0.16 3.75
N SER A 11 14.25 -0.17 2.76
CA SER A 11 13.80 -0.98 1.63
C SER A 11 13.37 -2.38 2.08
N LYS A 12 14.10 -3.02 3.02
CA LYS A 12 13.65 -4.31 3.59
C LYS A 12 12.36 -4.18 4.40
N ALA A 13 12.20 -3.13 5.20
CA ALA A 13 10.98 -2.92 5.98
C ALA A 13 9.75 -2.77 5.08
N ILE A 14 9.86 -1.96 4.00
CA ILE A 14 8.80 -1.78 2.99
C ILE A 14 8.52 -3.11 2.27
N CYS A 15 9.58 -3.81 1.81
CA CYS A 15 9.44 -5.07 1.09
C CYS A 15 8.72 -6.13 1.92
N ILE A 16 9.18 -6.38 3.15
CA ILE A 16 8.58 -7.39 4.05
C ILE A 16 7.13 -7.02 4.36
N SER A 17 6.83 -5.74 4.62
CA SER A 17 5.46 -5.28 4.89
C SER A 17 4.54 -5.48 3.68
N SER A 18 5.05 -5.26 2.48
CA SER A 18 4.31 -5.48 1.22
C SER A 18 4.05 -6.97 0.99
N LEU A 19 5.02 -7.84 1.30
CA LEU A 19 4.87 -9.29 1.23
C LEU A 19 3.85 -9.83 2.24
N VAL A 20 3.87 -9.33 3.48
CA VAL A 20 2.85 -9.67 4.49
C VAL A 20 1.45 -9.30 3.99
N SER A 21 1.31 -8.10 3.40
CA SER A 21 0.05 -7.64 2.83
C SER A 21 -0.40 -8.51 1.65
N LEU A 22 0.51 -8.89 0.75
CA LEU A 22 0.22 -9.80 -0.37
C LEU A 22 -0.24 -11.18 0.11
N VAL A 23 0.45 -11.76 1.09
CA VAL A 23 0.06 -13.05 1.70
C VAL A 23 -1.34 -12.95 2.30
N ALA A 24 -1.64 -11.87 3.01
CA ALA A 24 -2.99 -11.63 3.54
C ALA A 24 -4.06 -11.54 2.45
N GLN A 25 -3.77 -10.91 1.31
CA GLN A 25 -4.72 -10.88 0.18
C GLN A 25 -4.93 -12.27 -0.43
N ILE A 26 -3.88 -13.09 -0.53
CA ILE A 26 -3.99 -14.48 -0.99
C ILE A 26 -4.86 -15.29 -0.01
N LEU A 27 -4.64 -15.14 1.30
CA LEU A 27 -5.45 -15.80 2.32
C LEU A 27 -6.92 -15.36 2.24
N ASN A 28 -7.20 -14.08 2.02
CA ASN A 28 -8.56 -13.58 1.80
C ASN A 28 -9.21 -14.17 0.54
N ALA A 29 -8.47 -14.30 -0.55
CA ALA A 29 -8.97 -14.92 -1.77
C ALA A 29 -9.30 -16.41 -1.55
N ILE A 30 -8.45 -17.15 -0.85
CA ILE A 30 -8.69 -18.54 -0.48
C ILE A 30 -9.92 -18.66 0.44
N ALA A 31 -10.05 -17.78 1.44
CA ALA A 31 -11.21 -17.77 2.34
C ALA A 31 -12.52 -17.55 1.58
N ARG A 32 -12.53 -16.69 0.54
CA ARG A 32 -13.72 -16.52 -0.32
C ARG A 32 -14.09 -17.78 -1.06
N ILE A 33 -13.12 -18.57 -1.53
CA ILE A 33 -13.40 -19.85 -2.19
C ILE A 33 -14.00 -20.84 -1.18
N ILE A 34 -13.40 -20.97 0.00
CA ILE A 34 -13.82 -21.93 1.05
C ILE A 34 -15.19 -21.58 1.63
N PHE A 35 -15.44 -20.30 1.92
CA PHE A 35 -16.67 -19.83 2.57
C PHE A 35 -17.69 -19.29 1.57
N SER A 36 -17.52 -19.53 0.27
CA SER A 36 -18.47 -19.08 -0.75
C SER A 36 -19.86 -19.68 -0.46
N SER A 37 -20.84 -18.80 -0.28
CA SER A 37 -22.25 -19.19 -0.19
C SER A 37 -22.86 -19.22 -1.59
N HIS A 38 -23.64 -20.24 -1.93
CA HIS A 38 -24.40 -20.31 -3.20
C HIS A 38 -25.58 -19.32 -3.28
N LEU A 39 -25.63 -18.34 -2.38
CA LEU A 39 -26.69 -17.34 -2.33
C LEU A 39 -26.40 -16.22 -3.34
N PRO A 40 -27.44 -15.59 -3.91
CA PRO A 40 -27.31 -14.48 -4.86
C PRO A 40 -26.81 -13.17 -4.20
N GLU A 41 -26.46 -13.21 -2.92
CA GLU A 41 -26.00 -12.06 -2.16
C GLU A 41 -24.52 -11.72 -2.46
N PRO A 42 -24.13 -10.44 -2.41
CA PRO A 42 -22.73 -10.05 -2.53
C PRO A 42 -21.84 -10.71 -1.45
N ASP A 43 -20.68 -11.24 -1.85
CA ASP A 43 -19.69 -11.90 -0.97
C ASP A 43 -19.33 -11.11 0.31
N MET A 44 -19.41 -9.78 0.28
CA MET A 44 -19.08 -8.95 1.45
C MET A 44 -20.15 -8.97 2.55
N LEU A 45 -21.36 -9.42 2.25
CA LEU A 45 -22.41 -9.61 3.24
C LEU A 45 -22.22 -10.91 4.00
N ASN A 46 -21.46 -11.87 3.45
CA ASN A 46 -21.09 -13.12 4.12
C ASN A 46 -20.24 -12.82 5.38
N SER A 47 -20.84 -13.05 6.55
CA SER A 47 -20.23 -12.75 7.84
C SER A 47 -18.95 -13.54 8.11
N ALA A 48 -18.81 -14.76 7.59
CA ALA A 48 -17.61 -15.56 7.76
C ALA A 48 -16.43 -14.97 6.97
N VAL A 49 -16.64 -14.67 5.68
CA VAL A 49 -15.65 -14.00 4.82
C VAL A 49 -15.25 -12.65 5.40
N PHE A 50 -16.22 -11.85 5.85
CA PHE A 50 -15.95 -10.54 6.42
C PHE A 50 -15.14 -10.63 7.72
N THR A 51 -15.54 -11.51 8.65
CA THR A 51 -14.84 -11.69 9.93
C THR A 51 -13.41 -12.17 9.70
N PHE A 52 -13.21 -13.14 8.81
CA PHE A 52 -11.88 -13.60 8.43
C PHE A 52 -11.02 -12.46 7.87
N SER A 53 -11.61 -11.63 7.01
CA SER A 53 -10.92 -10.47 6.42
C SER A 53 -10.52 -9.43 7.47
N VAL A 54 -11.40 -9.11 8.41
CA VAL A 54 -11.12 -8.20 9.53
C VAL A 54 -9.99 -8.73 10.40
N VAL A 55 -10.06 -10.00 10.82
CA VAL A 55 -9.02 -10.63 11.67
C VAL A 55 -7.67 -10.61 10.95
N THR A 56 -7.65 -11.00 9.67
CA THR A 56 -6.43 -10.99 8.84
C THR A 56 -5.85 -9.58 8.75
N GLN A 57 -6.69 -8.56 8.52
CA GLN A 57 -6.28 -7.17 8.39
C GLN A 57 -5.68 -6.62 9.70
N VAL A 58 -6.29 -6.93 10.86
CA VAL A 58 -5.74 -6.59 12.18
C VAL A 58 -4.37 -7.23 12.39
N GLY A 59 -4.22 -8.49 11.97
CA GLY A 59 -2.94 -9.19 11.96
C GLY A 59 -1.89 -8.45 11.13
N VAL A 60 -2.22 -8.05 9.90
CA VAL A 60 -1.32 -7.28 9.01
C VAL A 60 -0.87 -5.98 9.69
N ILE A 61 -1.79 -5.21 10.27
CA ILE A 61 -1.46 -3.96 10.98
C ILE A 61 -0.44 -4.23 12.09
N ALA A 62 -0.67 -5.26 12.91
CA ALA A 62 0.24 -5.64 13.99
C ALA A 62 1.63 -6.05 13.45
N PHE A 63 1.69 -6.85 12.38
CA PHE A 63 2.95 -7.25 11.76
C PHE A 63 3.73 -6.06 11.20
N ILE A 64 3.07 -5.15 10.48
CA ILE A 64 3.70 -3.92 9.95
C ILE A 64 4.27 -3.10 11.11
N PHE A 65 3.50 -2.90 12.18
CA PHE A 65 3.97 -2.19 13.37
C PHE A 65 5.23 -2.83 13.96
N ILE A 66 5.24 -4.15 14.16
CA ILE A 66 6.40 -4.88 14.71
C ILE A 66 7.62 -4.78 13.79
N ILE A 67 7.43 -4.91 12.47
CA ILE A 67 8.50 -4.78 11.47
C ILE A 67 9.14 -3.40 11.62
N PHE A 68 8.36 -2.33 11.46
CA PHE A 68 8.92 -0.98 11.50
C PHE A 68 9.50 -0.62 12.86
N LEU A 69 8.86 -1.00 13.97
CA LEU A 69 9.40 -0.79 15.31
C LEU A 69 10.77 -1.46 15.47
N SER A 70 10.94 -2.67 14.95
CA SER A 70 12.21 -3.41 14.99
C SER A 70 13.31 -2.71 14.18
N TYR A 71 12.98 -2.21 12.99
CA TYR A 71 13.92 -1.49 12.13
C TYR A 71 14.28 -0.11 12.69
N ILE A 72 13.31 0.63 13.23
CA ILE A 72 13.50 1.93 13.90
C ILE A 72 14.40 1.78 15.13
N LYS A 73 14.14 0.78 15.99
CA LYS A 73 15.00 0.51 17.17
C LYS A 73 16.45 0.22 16.77
N LYS A 74 16.66 -0.60 15.73
CA LYS A 74 18.00 -0.89 15.20
C LYS A 74 18.70 0.37 14.69
N MET A 75 17.99 1.22 13.96
CA MET A 75 18.54 2.48 13.44
C MET A 75 18.86 3.47 14.56
N ARG A 76 17.97 3.63 15.54
CA ARG A 76 18.18 4.52 16.70
C ARG A 76 19.42 4.10 17.49
N HIS A 77 19.56 2.81 17.77
CA HIS A 77 20.74 2.29 18.45
C HIS A 77 22.04 2.59 17.69
N LEU A 78 22.06 2.38 16.37
CA LEU A 78 23.22 2.69 15.54
C LEU A 78 23.54 4.19 15.45
N THR A 79 22.52 5.04 15.52
CA THR A 79 22.71 6.49 15.50
C THR A 79 23.29 7.00 16.83
N ASN A 80 22.92 6.38 17.95
CA ASN A 80 23.36 6.80 19.29
C ASN A 80 24.78 6.34 19.68
N ILE A 81 25.41 5.42 18.94
CA ILE A 81 26.75 4.91 19.28
C ILE A 81 27.87 5.86 18.82
N ILE A 82 27.61 6.73 17.85
CA ILE A 82 28.63 7.56 17.21
C ILE A 82 28.51 8.99 17.75
N ASN A 83 29.62 9.56 18.22
CA ASN A 83 29.66 10.97 18.64
C ASN A 83 29.41 11.90 17.44
N ALA A 84 28.81 13.06 17.69
CA ALA A 84 28.47 14.01 16.63
C ALA A 84 29.71 14.45 15.82
N ASP A 85 30.84 14.65 16.49
CA ASP A 85 32.10 15.08 15.85
C ASP A 85 32.65 14.03 14.88
N ASP A 86 32.59 12.74 15.26
CA ASP A 86 33.01 11.64 14.40
C ASP A 86 32.10 11.50 13.16
N ALA A 87 30.81 11.84 13.30
CA ALA A 87 29.83 11.66 12.23
C ALA A 87 30.12 12.52 11.00
N ASP A 88 30.66 13.73 11.18
CA ASP A 88 31.01 14.64 10.09
C ASP A 88 32.35 14.24 9.43
N GLU A 89 33.32 13.76 10.20
CA GLU A 89 34.60 13.28 9.65
C GLU A 89 34.40 12.02 8.78
N PHE A 90 33.56 11.10 9.24
CA PHE A 90 33.15 9.95 8.43
C PHE A 90 32.35 10.35 7.17
N ALA A 91 31.62 11.48 7.19
CA ALA A 91 30.89 11.98 6.03
C ALA A 91 31.83 12.42 4.91
N VAL A 92 32.89 13.13 5.29
CA VAL A 92 33.94 13.59 4.38
C VAL A 92 34.65 12.40 3.73
N LEU A 93 35.04 11.40 4.53
CA LEU A 93 35.66 10.18 4.03
C LEU A 93 34.75 9.45 3.05
N GLN A 94 33.44 9.34 3.33
CA GLN A 94 32.53 8.65 2.42
C GLN A 94 32.38 9.35 1.07
N LYS A 95 32.34 10.69 1.06
CA LYS A 95 32.30 11.47 -0.18
C LYS A 95 33.57 11.28 -1.02
N GLN A 96 34.70 10.99 -0.38
CA GLN A 96 35.96 10.69 -1.07
C GLN A 96 35.99 9.28 -1.68
N TYR A 97 35.35 8.28 -1.06
CA TYR A 97 35.43 6.87 -1.48
C TYR A 97 34.18 6.32 -2.17
N ILE A 98 33.02 6.98 -2.06
CA ILE A 98 31.79 6.63 -2.78
C ILE A 98 31.66 7.56 -3.99
N PRO A 99 31.58 7.03 -5.22
CA PRO A 99 31.46 7.86 -6.41
C PRO A 99 30.21 8.74 -6.34
N ASP A 100 30.32 9.98 -6.83
CA ASP A 100 29.27 11.02 -6.83
C ASP A 100 27.93 10.57 -7.46
N SER A 101 27.90 9.43 -8.13
CA SER A 101 26.70 8.81 -8.70
C SER A 101 25.80 8.10 -7.68
N ILE A 102 26.25 7.86 -6.44
CA ILE A 102 25.47 7.17 -5.41
C ILE A 102 25.10 8.17 -4.31
N SER A 103 23.80 8.53 -4.21
CA SER A 103 23.31 9.41 -3.15
C SER A 103 23.44 8.74 -1.79
N THR A 104 24.30 9.28 -0.93
CA THR A 104 24.49 8.83 0.45
C THR A 104 23.57 9.62 1.38
N LEU A 105 22.48 9.00 1.82
CA LEU A 105 21.66 9.58 2.89
C LEU A 105 22.37 9.46 4.24
N ARG A 106 22.19 10.49 5.08
CA ARG A 106 22.55 10.41 6.50
C ARG A 106 21.62 9.40 7.19
N GLY A 107 22.13 8.67 8.19
CA GLY A 107 21.29 7.72 8.95
C GLY A 107 20.07 8.37 9.62
N GLU A 108 20.14 9.65 9.98
CA GLU A 108 18.98 10.43 10.46
C GLU A 108 17.87 10.53 9.41
N SER A 109 18.22 10.81 8.15
CA SER A 109 17.26 10.84 7.04
C SER A 109 16.60 9.48 6.83
N ILE A 110 17.33 8.39 7.00
CA ILE A 110 16.79 7.03 6.87
C ILE A 110 15.90 6.69 8.06
N TYR A 111 16.26 7.13 9.26
CA TYR A 111 15.41 7.03 10.44
C TYR A 111 14.08 7.78 10.24
N GLN A 112 14.12 9.03 9.77
CA GLN A 112 12.92 9.81 9.45
C GLN A 112 12.07 9.14 8.36
N LEU A 113 12.69 8.63 7.29
CA LEU A 113 11.97 7.90 6.25
C LEU A 113 11.31 6.63 6.79
N LEU A 114 11.97 5.89 7.70
CA LEU A 114 11.36 4.74 8.36
C LEU A 114 10.12 5.12 9.17
N GLU A 115 10.16 6.22 9.92
CA GLU A 115 9.01 6.70 10.68
C GLU A 115 7.86 7.11 9.75
N ILE A 116 8.17 7.85 8.68
CA ILE A 116 7.17 8.28 7.68
C ILE A 116 6.50 7.07 7.04
N TRP A 117 7.28 6.08 6.58
CA TRP A 117 6.74 4.87 5.97
C TRP A 117 5.97 3.99 6.95
N ALA A 118 6.38 3.93 8.22
CA ALA A 118 5.62 3.23 9.26
C ALA A 118 4.22 3.85 9.41
N VAL A 119 4.15 5.17 9.54
CA VAL A 119 2.88 5.90 9.67
C VAL A 119 2.01 5.71 8.43
N ILE A 120 2.58 5.85 7.23
CA ILE A 120 1.84 5.69 5.98
C ILE A 120 1.24 4.29 5.86
N LEU A 121 2.03 3.24 6.07
CA LEU A 121 1.54 1.87 5.90
C LEU A 121 0.51 1.49 6.97
N LEU A 122 0.72 1.92 8.22
CA LEU A 122 -0.28 1.73 9.27
C LEU A 122 -1.57 2.49 8.97
N PHE A 123 -1.46 3.73 8.49
CA PHE A 123 -2.60 4.54 8.07
C PHE A 123 -3.38 3.86 6.94
N VAL A 124 -2.69 3.43 5.88
CA VAL A 124 -3.30 2.72 4.73
C VAL A 124 -4.07 1.49 5.21
N GLN A 125 -3.46 0.62 6.03
CA GLN A 125 -4.12 -0.59 6.49
C GLN A 125 -5.28 -0.31 7.45
N THR A 126 -5.19 0.74 8.27
CA THR A 126 -6.28 1.17 9.18
C THR A 126 -7.45 1.76 8.40
N ILE A 127 -7.18 2.64 7.42
CA ILE A 127 -8.21 3.20 6.55
C ILE A 127 -8.85 2.11 5.69
N SER A 128 -8.09 1.11 5.25
CA SER A 128 -8.64 -0.07 4.55
C SER A 128 -9.65 -0.80 5.42
N LEU A 129 -9.32 -1.04 6.70
CA LEU A 129 -10.23 -1.69 7.66
C LEU A 129 -11.52 -0.88 7.88
N VAL A 130 -11.38 0.42 8.17
CA VAL A 130 -12.53 1.33 8.36
C VAL A 130 -13.39 1.37 7.11
N SER A 131 -12.76 1.51 5.94
CA SER A 131 -13.46 1.57 4.67
C SER A 131 -14.17 0.26 4.36
N ASN A 132 -13.58 -0.90 4.65
CA ASN A 132 -14.25 -2.20 4.47
C ASN A 132 -15.51 -2.31 5.33
N TYR A 133 -15.45 -1.86 6.58
CA TYR A 133 -16.61 -1.87 7.48
C TYR A 133 -17.71 -0.92 7.00
N LYS A 134 -17.36 0.32 6.67
CA LYS A 134 -18.32 1.30 6.12
C LYS A 134 -18.90 0.86 4.79
N TYR A 135 -18.08 0.24 3.95
CA TYR A 135 -18.52 -0.26 2.67
C TYR A 135 -19.48 -1.44 2.82
N ARG A 136 -19.25 -2.37 3.76
CA ARG A 136 -20.21 -3.43 4.08
C ARG A 136 -21.56 -2.86 4.53
N ASN A 137 -21.56 -1.87 5.42
CA ASN A 137 -22.80 -1.25 5.89
C ASN A 137 -23.54 -0.56 4.73
N PHE A 138 -22.82 0.21 3.92
CA PHE A 138 -23.38 0.84 2.72
C PHE A 138 -24.02 -0.19 1.79
N VAL A 139 -23.35 -1.32 1.55
CA VAL A 139 -23.87 -2.38 0.68
C VAL A 139 -25.07 -3.09 1.28
N SER A 140 -25.09 -3.29 2.60
CA SER A 140 -26.25 -3.84 3.30
C SER A 140 -27.47 -2.92 3.17
N GLU A 141 -27.29 -1.63 3.47
CA GLU A 141 -28.35 -0.62 3.36
C GLU A 141 -28.84 -0.48 1.90
N LEU A 142 -27.91 -0.51 0.93
CA LEU A 142 -28.26 -0.48 -0.49
C LEU A 142 -29.06 -1.72 -0.91
N TYR A 143 -28.71 -2.90 -0.38
CA TYR A 143 -29.41 -4.15 -0.69
C TYR A 143 -30.82 -4.16 -0.10
N ASP A 144 -31.01 -3.58 1.09
CA ASP A 144 -32.33 -3.43 1.71
C ASP A 144 -33.25 -2.49 0.90
N ILE A 145 -32.68 -1.46 0.27
CA ILE A 145 -33.43 -0.49 -0.57
C ILE A 145 -33.67 -1.03 -1.99
N ILE A 146 -32.67 -1.70 -2.57
CA ILE A 146 -32.68 -2.23 -3.94
C ILE A 146 -32.31 -3.71 -3.89
N PRO A 147 -33.25 -4.61 -3.52
CA PRO A 147 -32.99 -6.04 -3.46
C PRO A 147 -32.64 -6.57 -4.85
N MET A 148 -31.62 -7.43 -4.95
CA MET A 148 -31.18 -8.01 -6.23
C MET A 148 -32.04 -9.21 -6.68
N ASP A 149 -33.35 -9.16 -6.43
CA ASP A 149 -34.30 -10.24 -6.70
C ASP A 149 -34.71 -10.34 -8.18
N ASN A 150 -34.52 -9.25 -8.94
CA ASN A 150 -34.77 -9.17 -10.37
C ASN A 150 -33.61 -8.48 -11.12
N TYR A 151 -33.61 -8.63 -12.45
CA TYR A 151 -32.53 -8.14 -13.31
C TYR A 151 -32.36 -6.60 -13.26
N GLU A 152 -33.46 -5.85 -13.27
CA GLU A 152 -33.43 -4.38 -13.30
C GLU A 152 -32.84 -3.82 -12.00
N ASN A 153 -33.27 -4.35 -10.86
CA ASN A 153 -32.70 -4.03 -9.56
C ASN A 153 -31.23 -4.45 -9.47
N ALA A 154 -30.87 -5.65 -9.96
CA ALA A 154 -29.48 -6.12 -9.95
C ALA A 154 -28.54 -5.23 -10.78
N VAL A 155 -29.01 -4.72 -11.93
CA VAL A 155 -28.26 -3.76 -12.76
C VAL A 155 -28.12 -2.42 -12.04
N THR A 156 -29.20 -1.90 -11.47
CA THR A 156 -29.21 -0.62 -10.74
C THR A 156 -28.33 -0.66 -9.50
N PHE A 157 -28.47 -1.72 -8.69
CA PHE A 157 -27.63 -2.00 -7.54
C PHE A 157 -26.16 -2.05 -7.94
N SER A 158 -25.84 -2.84 -8.98
CA SER A 158 -24.48 -2.98 -9.47
C SER A 158 -23.91 -1.64 -9.91
N ALA A 159 -24.65 -0.81 -10.64
CA ALA A 159 -24.20 0.51 -11.09
C ALA A 159 -23.85 1.44 -9.90
N ILE A 160 -24.71 1.51 -8.89
CA ILE A 160 -24.48 2.35 -7.69
C ILE A 160 -23.30 1.81 -6.89
N TYR A 161 -23.30 0.52 -6.57
CA TYR A 161 -22.22 -0.18 -5.89
C TYR A 161 -20.86 0.09 -6.56
N ASN A 162 -20.82 -0.04 -7.88
CA ASN A 162 -19.63 0.11 -8.68
C ASN A 162 -19.12 1.56 -8.74
N SER A 163 -20.03 2.53 -8.89
CA SER A 163 -19.69 3.95 -8.94
C SER A 163 -19.08 4.46 -7.63
N THR A 164 -19.47 3.87 -6.51
CA THR A 164 -18.99 4.24 -5.17
C THR A 164 -17.69 3.51 -4.77
N HIS A 165 -17.38 2.38 -5.42
CA HIS A 165 -16.22 1.55 -5.10
C HIS A 165 -14.88 2.29 -5.20
N GLY A 166 -14.76 3.24 -6.15
CA GLY A 166 -13.54 4.00 -6.35
C GLY A 166 -13.14 4.90 -5.17
N PHE A 167 -14.12 5.43 -4.42
CA PHE A 167 -13.88 6.38 -3.33
C PHE A 167 -13.07 5.78 -2.19
N LYS A 168 -13.23 4.46 -1.98
CA LYS A 168 -12.47 3.69 -1.00
C LYS A 168 -10.96 3.87 -1.15
N TYR A 169 -10.47 3.99 -2.39
CA TYR A 169 -9.04 3.91 -2.69
C TYR A 169 -8.32 5.26 -2.67
N ILE A 170 -9.02 6.38 -2.76
CA ILE A 170 -8.38 7.70 -2.91
C ILE A 170 -7.44 8.01 -1.74
N GLY A 171 -7.91 7.87 -0.50
CA GLY A 171 -7.11 8.21 0.68
C GLY A 171 -5.88 7.32 0.84
N MET A 172 -6.05 6.01 0.62
CA MET A 172 -4.96 5.04 0.73
C MET A 172 -3.92 5.20 -0.40
N PHE A 173 -4.39 5.39 -1.63
CA PHE A 173 -3.53 5.67 -2.79
C PHE A 173 -2.71 6.94 -2.57
N SER A 174 -3.37 8.03 -2.14
CA SER A 174 -2.72 9.31 -1.88
C SER A 174 -1.61 9.19 -0.84
N ALA A 175 -1.85 8.44 0.24
CA ALA A 175 -0.84 8.21 1.27
C ALA A 175 0.40 7.48 0.73
N ILE A 176 0.22 6.43 -0.09
CA ILE A 176 1.34 5.71 -0.71
C ILE A 176 2.11 6.62 -1.66
N VAL A 177 1.42 7.36 -2.53
CA VAL A 177 2.05 8.29 -3.49
C VAL A 177 2.85 9.36 -2.76
N ILE A 178 2.30 9.94 -1.69
CA ILE A 178 3.01 10.91 -0.84
C ILE A 178 4.27 10.28 -0.25
N GLY A 179 4.20 9.04 0.25
CA GLY A 179 5.38 8.32 0.76
C GLY A 179 6.49 8.18 -0.27
N ILE A 180 6.14 7.77 -1.50
CA ILE A 180 7.11 7.66 -2.60
C ILE A 180 7.66 9.03 -2.97
N PHE A 181 6.82 10.06 -3.05
CA PHE A 181 7.24 11.42 -3.39
C PHE A 181 8.16 12.04 -2.34
N VAL A 182 7.83 11.93 -1.05
CA VAL A 182 8.69 12.36 0.06
C VAL A 182 10.03 11.64 -0.01
N THR A 183 10.04 10.32 -0.24
CA THR A 183 11.28 9.56 -0.44
C THR A 183 12.08 10.11 -1.62
N ALA A 184 11.43 10.41 -2.74
CA ALA A 184 12.07 10.99 -3.92
C ALA A 184 12.67 12.38 -3.65
N VAL A 185 12.04 13.20 -2.80
CA VAL A 185 12.57 14.49 -2.37
C VAL A 185 13.84 14.31 -1.53
N PHE A 186 13.81 13.42 -0.53
CA PHE A 186 14.97 13.11 0.30
C PHE A 186 16.16 12.61 -0.53
N LEU A 187 15.90 11.75 -1.50
CA LEU A 187 16.91 11.18 -2.40
C LEU A 187 17.34 12.11 -3.53
N LYS A 188 16.67 13.26 -3.69
CA LYS A 188 16.80 14.14 -4.86
C LYS A 188 16.61 13.39 -6.19
N ASP A 189 15.80 12.33 -6.20
CA ASP A 189 15.58 11.45 -7.33
C ASP A 189 14.53 12.03 -8.30
N ARG A 190 14.96 12.37 -9.52
CA ARG A 190 14.05 12.92 -10.55
C ARG A 190 13.13 11.85 -11.14
N PHE A 191 13.62 10.63 -11.30
CA PHE A 191 12.85 9.53 -11.87
C PHE A 191 11.64 9.20 -10.97
N LEU A 192 11.85 9.06 -9.67
CA LEU A 192 10.75 8.79 -8.73
C LEU A 192 9.71 9.93 -8.68
N LYS A 193 10.13 11.20 -8.78
CA LYS A 193 9.21 12.36 -8.85
C LYS A 193 8.34 12.33 -10.11
N VAL A 194 8.93 12.02 -11.27
CA VAL A 194 8.18 11.90 -12.52
C VAL A 194 7.25 10.69 -12.46
N LEU A 195 7.74 9.54 -12.01
CA LEU A 195 6.95 8.31 -11.90
C LEU A 195 5.73 8.48 -11.00
N THR A 196 5.89 9.07 -9.82
CA THR A 196 4.77 9.35 -8.90
C THR A 196 3.75 10.30 -9.49
N THR A 197 4.20 11.34 -10.20
CA THR A 197 3.32 12.28 -10.91
C THR A 197 2.51 11.56 -12.01
N CYS A 198 3.17 10.72 -12.81
CA CYS A 198 2.50 9.94 -13.87
C CYS A 198 1.48 8.96 -13.29
N ILE A 199 1.83 8.20 -12.24
CA ILE A 199 0.91 7.27 -11.57
C ILE A 199 -0.30 8.01 -10.99
N THR A 200 -0.09 9.20 -10.42
CA THR A 200 -1.19 10.06 -9.93
C THR A 200 -2.09 10.49 -11.07
N GLY A 201 -1.52 10.95 -12.19
CA GLY A 201 -2.28 11.32 -13.38
C GLY A 201 -3.13 10.17 -13.91
N PHE A 202 -2.57 8.97 -14.02
CA PHE A 202 -3.32 7.78 -14.43
C PHE A 202 -4.44 7.42 -13.44
N PHE A 203 -4.20 7.54 -12.13
CA PHE A 203 -5.24 7.31 -11.14
C PHE A 203 -6.38 8.33 -11.24
N VAL A 204 -6.06 9.62 -11.43
CA VAL A 204 -7.08 10.67 -11.62
C VAL A 204 -7.88 10.42 -12.90
N LEU A 205 -7.24 10.06 -14.01
CA LEU A 205 -7.94 9.70 -15.25
C LEU A 205 -8.81 8.46 -15.07
N ALA A 206 -8.32 7.44 -14.35
CA ALA A 206 -9.10 6.26 -14.01
C ALA A 206 -10.32 6.60 -13.15
N PHE A 207 -10.16 7.52 -12.20
CA PHE A 207 -11.22 7.94 -11.29
C PHE A 207 -12.28 8.81 -11.98
N THR A 208 -11.86 9.72 -12.86
CA THR A 208 -12.74 10.73 -13.47
C THR A 208 -13.33 10.31 -14.80
N ILE A 209 -12.58 9.57 -15.63
CA ILE A 209 -12.96 9.24 -17.01
C ILE A 209 -13.28 7.76 -17.16
N PHE A 210 -12.36 6.87 -16.78
CA PHE A 210 -12.49 5.45 -17.12
C PHE A 210 -13.41 4.67 -16.17
N GLN A 211 -13.68 5.19 -14.96
CA GLN A 211 -14.55 4.69 -13.88
C GLN A 211 -14.67 3.16 -13.80
N MET A 212 -15.44 2.56 -14.71
CA MET A 212 -15.72 1.15 -14.80
C MET A 212 -15.73 0.62 -16.23
N VAL A 213 -15.19 -0.59 -16.42
CA VAL A 213 -15.46 -1.43 -17.59
C VAL A 213 -16.14 -2.72 -17.14
N THR A 214 -17.34 -2.99 -17.65
CA THR A 214 -18.09 -4.21 -17.35
C THR A 214 -18.01 -5.18 -18.54
N PHE A 215 -17.60 -6.41 -18.27
CA PHE A 215 -17.56 -7.52 -19.23
C PHE A 215 -18.74 -8.44 -18.98
N TYR A 216 -19.57 -8.62 -19.99
CA TYR A 216 -20.65 -9.60 -19.99
C TYR A 216 -20.10 -10.93 -20.49
N THR A 217 -20.00 -11.93 -19.60
CA THR A 217 -19.74 -13.32 -19.99
C THR A 217 -21.03 -14.13 -19.86
N GLN A 218 -21.15 -15.25 -20.57
CA GLN A 218 -22.33 -16.11 -20.50
C GLN A 218 -22.61 -16.67 -19.10
N LEU A 219 -21.61 -16.67 -18.21
CA LEU A 219 -21.68 -17.25 -16.86
C LEU A 219 -21.74 -16.19 -15.75
N LYS A 220 -21.20 -14.98 -15.97
CA LYS A 220 -21.16 -13.90 -14.97
C LYS A 220 -20.92 -12.53 -15.57
N ILE A 221 -21.36 -11.50 -14.84
CA ILE A 221 -21.01 -10.10 -15.11
C ILE A 221 -19.74 -9.78 -14.31
N ILE A 222 -18.66 -9.39 -14.99
CA ILE A 222 -17.40 -8.97 -14.36
C ILE A 222 -17.29 -7.46 -14.50
N SER A 223 -17.29 -6.74 -13.39
CA SER A 223 -17.07 -5.29 -13.39
C SER A 223 -15.67 -4.97 -12.88
N ILE A 224 -14.86 -4.30 -13.70
CA ILE A 224 -13.51 -3.87 -13.33
C ILE A 224 -13.55 -2.38 -12.97
N VAL A 225 -13.16 -2.08 -11.73
CA VAL A 225 -12.95 -0.71 -11.25
C VAL A 225 -11.47 -0.37 -11.40
N TRP A 226 -11.11 0.47 -12.37
CA TRP A 226 -9.70 0.75 -12.69
C TRP A 226 -8.92 1.35 -11.52
N THR A 227 -9.56 2.17 -10.69
CA THR A 227 -8.93 2.75 -9.50
C THR A 227 -8.54 1.69 -8.47
N SER A 228 -9.34 0.62 -8.34
CA SER A 228 -9.03 -0.55 -7.52
C SER A 228 -7.81 -1.31 -8.06
N VAL A 229 -7.77 -1.54 -9.38
CA VAL A 229 -6.63 -2.21 -10.04
C VAL A 229 -5.33 -1.43 -9.85
N ILE A 230 -5.36 -0.11 -10.09
CA ILE A 230 -4.20 0.75 -9.92
C ILE A 230 -3.74 0.77 -8.46
N TYR A 231 -4.68 0.94 -7.52
CA TYR A 231 -4.37 0.95 -6.10
C TYR A 231 -3.74 -0.36 -5.65
N HIS A 232 -4.38 -1.50 -5.90
CA HIS A 232 -3.86 -2.80 -5.46
C HIS A 232 -2.56 -3.17 -6.18
N GLY A 233 -2.41 -2.80 -7.46
CA GLY A 233 -1.16 -2.92 -8.19
C GLY A 233 -0.04 -2.11 -7.55
N LEU A 234 -0.31 -0.88 -7.13
CA LEU A 234 0.66 -0.01 -6.44
C LEU A 234 1.01 -0.55 -5.03
N GLU A 235 0.01 -0.92 -4.24
CA GLU A 235 0.17 -1.44 -2.87
C GLU A 235 0.99 -2.73 -2.84
N THR A 236 0.78 -3.63 -3.81
CA THR A 236 1.46 -4.94 -3.83
C THR A 236 2.74 -4.90 -4.65
N ILE A 237 2.61 -4.94 -5.98
CA ILE A 237 3.71 -5.02 -6.92
C ILE A 237 4.53 -3.72 -6.90
N GLY A 238 3.85 -2.57 -6.82
CA GLY A 238 4.49 -1.26 -6.82
C GLY A 238 5.41 -1.05 -5.62
N LEU A 239 4.97 -1.35 -4.40
CA LEU A 239 5.81 -1.23 -3.20
C LEU A 239 6.97 -2.23 -3.18
N ILE A 240 6.77 -3.45 -3.69
CA ILE A 240 7.86 -4.42 -3.88
C ILE A 240 8.88 -3.88 -4.89
N ALA A 241 8.45 -3.44 -6.06
CA ALA A 241 9.33 -2.88 -7.09
C ALA A 241 10.05 -1.62 -6.57
N PHE A 242 9.35 -0.77 -5.83
CA PHE A 242 9.92 0.40 -5.18
C PHE A 242 10.99 0.01 -4.16
N SER A 243 10.75 -0.99 -3.32
CA SER A 243 11.74 -1.48 -2.37
C SER A 243 13.00 -2.03 -3.04
N ILE A 244 12.84 -2.76 -4.16
CA ILE A 244 13.96 -3.29 -4.96
C ILE A 244 14.73 -2.14 -5.61
N TYR A 245 14.02 -1.16 -6.16
CA TYR A 245 14.62 0.05 -6.73
C TYR A 245 15.48 0.78 -5.69
N LEU A 246 14.94 1.00 -4.49
CA LEU A 246 15.67 1.63 -3.39
C LEU A 246 16.92 0.83 -3.01
N ALA A 247 16.80 -0.49 -2.84
CA ALA A 247 17.93 -1.35 -2.49
C ALA A 247 19.03 -1.36 -3.57
N LYS A 248 18.65 -1.29 -4.85
CA LYS A 248 19.61 -1.33 -5.97
C LYS A 248 20.33 -0.01 -6.18
N HIS A 249 19.59 1.11 -6.12
CA HIS A 249 20.12 2.44 -6.46
C HIS A 249 20.68 3.20 -5.26
N TYR A 250 20.26 2.86 -4.03
CA TYR A 250 20.66 3.57 -2.81
C TYR A 250 21.23 2.59 -1.78
N LYS A 251 22.57 2.54 -1.72
CA LYS A 251 23.28 1.68 -0.77
C LYS A 251 23.05 2.17 0.66
N GLY A 252 22.75 1.25 1.56
CA GLY A 252 22.48 1.60 2.96
C GLY A 252 21.01 1.88 3.27
N LEU A 253 20.16 2.05 2.26
CA LEU A 253 18.76 2.47 2.46
C LEU A 253 17.85 1.37 3.00
#